data_AF-A0A2V9S9X0-F1
#
_entry.id   AF-A0A2V9S9X0-F1
#
_cell.length_a   1.000
_cell.length_b   1.000
_cell.length_c   1.000
_cell.angle_alpha   90.00
_cell.angle_beta   90.00
_cell.angle_gamma   90.00
#
_symmetry.space_group_name_H-M   'P 1'
#
loop_
_entity.id
_entity.type
_entity.pdbx_description
1 polymer ?
#
loop_
_entity_poly.entity_id
_entity_poly.type
_entity_poly.pdbx_seq_one_letter_code
_entity_poly.pdbx_strand_id
1 'polypeptide(L)'
;GKPSAALKLKDGDTYFLPGGFTHIAKNLSGQPFRNVTIEFMQDEKARKSPPPKWDEERGMHILEGGTQDILFVKDGVRASEIILQPGATLPKHHHAGPHLLVAVSDLEIRSHVVGQGPMPGHFKSADVKWLPGGYSHTVTNVGKSEAKFITLEFH
;
A
#
# COMPACT_ATOMS: atom_id res chain seq x y z
N GLY A 1 -24.81 12.25 16.58
CA GLY A 1 -23.86 11.84 15.52
C GLY A 1 -23.91 12.84 14.38
N LYS A 2 -22.86 12.92 13.55
CA LYS A 2 -22.90 13.73 12.31
C LYS A 2 -23.95 13.15 11.33
N PRO A 3 -24.58 13.96 10.47
CA PRO A 3 -25.47 13.46 9.42
C PRO A 3 -24.75 12.44 8.52
N SER A 4 -25.48 11.45 8.01
CA SER A 4 -24.94 10.51 7.03
C SER A 4 -24.51 11.23 5.76
N ALA A 5 -23.32 10.93 5.25
CA ALA A 5 -22.87 11.39 3.95
C ALA A 5 -23.06 10.28 2.90
N ALA A 6 -23.68 10.61 1.77
CA ALA A 6 -23.72 9.72 0.62
C ALA A 6 -22.47 9.97 -0.23
N LEU A 7 -21.59 8.97 -0.32
CA LEU A 7 -20.38 9.03 -1.14
C LEU A 7 -20.58 8.15 -2.39
N LYS A 8 -20.19 8.68 -3.55
CA LYS A 8 -20.04 7.89 -4.79
C LYS A 8 -18.57 7.56 -4.94
N LEU A 9 -18.22 6.31 -4.62
CA LEU A 9 -16.85 5.81 -4.71
C LEU A 9 -16.66 5.04 -6.02
N LYS A 10 -15.50 5.20 -6.65
CA LYS A 10 -15.06 4.39 -7.79
C LYS A 10 -13.88 3.49 -7.39
N ASP A 11 -13.65 2.44 -8.17
CA ASP A 11 -12.51 1.55 -7.97
C ASP A 11 -11.20 2.36 -7.98
N GLY A 12 -10.32 2.06 -7.02
CA GLY A 12 -9.06 2.79 -6.81
C GLY A 12 -9.19 4.06 -5.97
N ASP A 13 -10.39 4.52 -5.62
CA ASP A 13 -10.52 5.65 -4.70
C ASP A 13 -9.88 5.32 -3.34
N THR A 14 -9.06 6.24 -2.84
CA THR A 14 -8.35 6.12 -1.56
C THR A 14 -8.60 7.36 -0.70
N TYR A 15 -8.91 7.14 0.58
CA TYR A 15 -9.17 8.21 1.54
C TYR A 15 -8.42 7.96 2.85
N PHE A 16 -7.97 9.05 3.47
CA PHE A 16 -7.47 9.06 4.84
C PHE A 16 -8.44 9.85 5.72
N LEU A 17 -8.92 9.23 6.79
CA LEU A 17 -9.78 9.87 7.78
C LEU A 17 -9.08 9.87 9.14
N PRO A 18 -9.03 11.01 9.86
CA PRO A 18 -8.51 11.02 11.22
C PRO A 18 -9.43 10.17 12.11
N GLY A 19 -8.85 9.24 12.86
CA GLY A 19 -9.59 8.35 13.77
C GLY A 19 -10.24 9.05 14.98
N GLY A 20 -10.74 8.27 15.93
CA GLY A 20 -11.40 8.77 17.15
C GLY A 20 -12.90 9.02 16.99
N PHE A 21 -13.54 8.35 16.03
CA PHE A 21 -14.98 8.44 15.80
C PHE A 21 -15.58 7.06 15.48
N THR A 22 -16.81 6.82 15.91
CA THR A 22 -17.59 5.66 15.48
C THR A 22 -18.21 5.94 14.12
N HIS A 23 -18.20 4.94 13.22
CA HIS A 23 -18.79 5.06 11.89
C HIS A 23 -19.58 3.82 11.49
N ILE A 24 -20.51 4.02 10.56
CA ILE A 24 -21.30 2.97 9.91
C ILE A 24 -21.21 3.23 8.40
N ALA A 25 -20.89 2.19 7.64
CA ALA A 25 -20.94 2.22 6.18
C ALA A 25 -22.07 1.31 5.69
N LYS A 26 -22.83 1.79 4.71
CA LYS A 26 -23.87 1.01 4.03
C LYS A 26 -23.61 1.06 2.53
N ASN A 27 -23.50 -0.11 1.89
CA ASN A 27 -23.52 -0.20 0.44
C ASN A 27 -24.93 0.16 -0.07
N LEU A 28 -25.01 1.22 -0.88
CA LEU A 28 -26.27 1.72 -1.44
C LEU A 28 -26.55 1.15 -2.84
N SER A 29 -25.63 0.38 -3.42
CA SER A 29 -25.78 -0.24 -4.73
C SER A 29 -26.35 -1.66 -4.63
N GLY A 30 -26.85 -2.18 -5.76
CA GLY A 30 -27.23 -3.58 -5.90
C GLY A 30 -26.06 -4.54 -6.20
N GLN A 31 -24.83 -4.03 -6.27
CA GLN A 31 -23.63 -4.80 -6.60
C GLN A 31 -22.74 -4.98 -5.36
N PRO A 32 -21.93 -6.04 -5.27
CA PRO A 32 -20.95 -6.19 -4.20
C PRO A 32 -19.98 -5.00 -4.15
N PHE A 33 -19.76 -4.45 -2.96
CA PHE A 33 -18.74 -3.42 -2.71
C PHE A 33 -17.59 -4.07 -1.95
N ARG A 34 -16.37 -3.96 -2.48
CA ARG A 34 -15.15 -4.47 -1.85
C ARG A 34 -14.29 -3.28 -1.43
N ASN A 35 -13.97 -3.19 -0.15
CA ASN A 35 -13.07 -2.19 0.38
C ASN A 35 -12.05 -2.82 1.32
N VAL A 36 -10.89 -2.17 1.42
CA VAL A 36 -9.92 -2.44 2.46
C VAL A 36 -9.89 -1.21 3.36
N THR A 37 -10.17 -1.42 4.65
CA THR A 37 -10.00 -0.39 5.68
C THR A 37 -8.83 -0.79 6.56
N ILE A 38 -7.86 0.11 6.71
CA ILE A 38 -6.71 -0.08 7.59
C ILE A 38 -6.77 1.01 8.64
N GLU A 39 -6.92 0.59 9.89
CA GLU A 39 -6.89 1.48 11.04
C GLU A 39 -5.56 1.30 11.77
N PHE A 40 -4.88 2.40 12.03
CA PHE A 40 -3.64 2.41 12.78
C PHE A 40 -3.68 3.48 13.85
N MET A 41 -2.99 3.20 14.97
CA MET A 41 -2.91 4.13 16.08
C MET A 41 -2.16 5.40 15.66
N GLN A 42 -2.63 6.53 16.17
CA GLN A 42 -1.91 7.78 16.01
C GLN A 42 -0.56 7.68 16.73
N ASP A 43 0.53 7.95 16.01
CA ASP A 43 1.84 7.97 16.62
C ASP A 43 2.10 9.34 17.29
N GLU A 44 1.81 9.42 18.58
CA GLU A 44 2.08 10.62 19.38
C GLU A 44 3.57 10.99 19.41
N LYS A 45 4.46 10.01 19.30
CA LYS A 45 5.90 10.23 19.31
C LYS A 45 6.35 10.80 17.96
N ALA A 46 5.91 10.23 16.84
CA ALA A 46 6.17 10.80 15.51
C ALA A 46 5.59 12.22 15.37
N ARG A 47 4.47 12.54 16.03
CA ARG A 47 3.96 13.92 16.05
C ARG A 47 4.87 14.90 16.81
N LYS A 48 5.54 14.44 17.86
CA LYS A 48 6.48 15.25 18.66
C LYS A 48 7.86 15.34 18.01
N SER A 49 8.31 14.26 17.40
CA SER A 49 9.59 14.13 16.71
C SER A 49 9.36 13.41 15.37
N PRO A 50 9.02 14.16 14.31
CA PRO A 50 8.69 13.58 13.02
C PRO A 50 9.84 12.73 12.48
N PRO A 51 9.54 11.57 11.88
CA PRO A 51 10.54 10.82 11.16
C PRO A 51 11.09 11.61 9.97
N PRO A 52 12.21 11.18 9.38
CA PRO A 52 12.71 11.76 8.13
C PRO A 52 11.57 11.87 7.11
N LYS A 53 11.50 13.02 6.44
CA LYS A 53 10.49 13.22 5.41
C LYS A 53 10.75 12.25 4.25
N TRP A 54 9.67 11.68 3.72
CA TRP A 54 9.72 11.15 2.37
C TRP A 54 10.04 12.28 1.39
N ASP A 55 10.71 11.89 0.31
CA ASP A 55 10.99 12.73 -0.85
C ASP A 55 9.73 13.26 -1.51
N GLU A 56 8.68 12.44 -1.57
CA GLU A 56 7.42 12.77 -2.23
C GLU A 56 6.20 12.46 -1.35
N GLU A 57 5.28 13.41 -1.25
CA GLU A 57 4.00 13.23 -0.53
C GLU A 57 2.90 12.65 -1.44
N ARG A 58 3.08 12.78 -2.76
CA ARG A 58 2.23 12.33 -3.88
C ARG A 58 3.07 12.22 -5.15
N GLY A 59 2.74 11.29 -6.03
CA GLY A 59 3.41 11.15 -7.33
C GLY A 59 3.10 9.82 -7.99
N MET A 60 2.94 9.84 -9.32
CA MET A 60 2.82 8.62 -10.11
C MET A 60 4.12 8.40 -10.89
N HIS A 61 4.79 7.30 -10.59
CA HIS A 61 5.96 6.84 -11.31
C HIS A 61 5.54 5.79 -12.34
N ILE A 62 5.82 6.08 -13.61
CA ILE A 62 5.63 5.12 -14.69
C ILE A 62 6.86 4.21 -14.75
N LEU A 63 6.62 2.90 -14.67
CA LEU A 63 7.65 1.87 -14.72
C LEU A 63 7.61 1.18 -16.08
N GLU A 64 8.68 0.46 -16.40
CA GLU A 64 8.65 -0.47 -17.52
C GLU A 64 7.67 -1.62 -17.19
N GLY A 65 6.49 -1.60 -17.82
CA GLY A 65 5.44 -2.59 -17.58
C GLY A 65 4.68 -2.41 -16.27
N GLY A 66 4.62 -1.21 -15.70
CA GLY A 66 3.88 -1.00 -14.44
C GLY A 66 3.78 0.45 -13.99
N THR A 67 3.23 0.64 -12.80
CA THR A 67 3.12 1.94 -12.12
C THR A 67 3.38 1.80 -10.63
N GLN A 68 3.87 2.88 -10.03
CA GLN A 68 3.86 3.10 -8.59
C GLN A 68 3.21 4.47 -8.33
N ASP A 69 2.08 4.50 -7.64
CA ASP A 69 1.38 5.73 -7.28
C ASP A 69 1.44 5.95 -5.77
N ILE A 70 2.03 7.07 -5.35
CA ILE A 70 2.05 7.50 -3.95
C ILE A 70 0.68 8.10 -3.60
N LEU A 71 -0.15 7.26 -2.98
CA LEU A 71 -1.53 7.55 -2.61
C LEU A 71 -1.69 8.47 -1.41
N PHE A 72 -0.68 8.68 -0.58
CA PHE A 72 -0.56 9.78 0.39
C PHE A 72 0.67 9.56 1.28
N VAL A 73 1.18 10.66 1.85
CA VAL A 73 2.00 10.63 3.07
C VAL A 73 1.26 11.37 4.18
N LYS A 74 0.91 10.68 5.26
CA LYS A 74 0.17 11.28 6.38
C LYS A 74 0.34 10.49 7.67
N ASP A 75 0.43 11.19 8.79
CA ASP A 75 0.53 10.63 10.14
C ASP A 75 1.63 9.53 10.26
N GLY A 76 2.80 9.79 9.67
CA GLY A 76 3.95 8.87 9.72
C GLY A 76 3.83 7.65 8.81
N VAL A 77 2.88 7.66 7.86
CA VAL A 77 2.64 6.56 6.92
C VAL A 77 2.69 7.06 5.48
N ARG A 78 3.43 6.36 4.61
CA ARG A 78 3.32 6.48 3.16
C ARG A 78 2.53 5.30 2.60
N ALA A 79 1.40 5.59 1.98
CA ALA A 79 0.64 4.60 1.21
C ALA A 79 1.01 4.68 -0.26
N SER A 80 1.23 3.54 -0.91
CA SER A 80 1.51 3.47 -2.34
C SER A 80 0.75 2.30 -2.99
N GLU A 81 0.16 2.55 -4.15
CA GLU A 81 -0.33 1.49 -5.04
C GLU A 81 0.77 1.11 -6.02
N ILE A 82 0.94 -0.19 -6.23
CA ILE A 82 1.86 -0.73 -7.21
C ILE A 82 1.11 -1.69 -8.12
N ILE A 83 1.27 -1.49 -9.43
CA ILE A 83 0.77 -2.38 -10.48
C ILE A 83 1.96 -2.83 -11.33
N LEU A 84 2.16 -4.13 -11.46
CA LEU A 84 3.21 -4.73 -12.29
C LEU A 84 2.58 -5.75 -13.25
N GLN A 85 2.77 -5.55 -14.56
CA GLN A 85 2.48 -6.57 -15.56
C GLN A 85 3.42 -7.78 -15.41
N PRO A 86 3.09 -8.94 -15.98
CA PRO A 86 3.97 -10.10 -16.01
C PRO A 86 5.39 -9.73 -16.48
N GLY A 87 6.41 -10.06 -15.68
CA GLY A 87 7.81 -9.76 -15.96
C GLY A 87 8.27 -8.34 -15.55
N ALA A 88 7.35 -7.42 -15.27
CA ALA A 88 7.69 -6.07 -14.84
C ALA A 88 8.33 -6.06 -13.45
N THR A 89 9.17 -5.05 -13.22
CA THR A 89 9.95 -4.91 -11.98
C THR A 89 9.78 -3.52 -11.40
N LEU A 90 9.41 -3.48 -10.12
CA LEU A 90 9.58 -2.30 -9.28
C LEU A 90 11.09 -2.10 -9.02
N PRO A 91 11.67 -0.97 -9.46
CA PRO A 91 13.09 -0.71 -9.32
C PRO A 91 13.58 -0.75 -7.86
N LYS A 92 14.90 -0.76 -7.71
CA LYS A 92 15.53 -0.85 -6.39
C LYS A 92 15.10 0.32 -5.53
N HIS A 93 14.50 0.03 -4.38
CA HIS A 93 14.11 1.01 -3.38
C HIS A 93 14.50 0.53 -1.98
N HIS A 94 14.36 1.41 -0.99
CA HIS A 94 14.72 1.15 0.40
C HIS A 94 13.50 1.39 1.29
N HIS A 95 13.28 0.49 2.25
CA HIS A 95 12.33 0.68 3.33
C HIS A 95 13.09 0.97 4.62
N ALA A 96 12.93 2.17 5.17
CA ALA A 96 13.62 2.52 6.41
C ALA A 96 13.00 1.79 7.61
N GLY A 97 11.67 1.83 7.71
CA GLY A 97 10.89 1.13 8.73
C GLY A 97 10.06 -0.03 8.17
N PRO A 98 9.31 -0.72 9.04
CA PRO A 98 8.45 -1.83 8.63
C PRO A 98 7.33 -1.33 7.71
N HIS A 99 6.79 -2.24 6.91
CA HIS A 99 5.66 -1.93 6.05
C HIS A 99 4.66 -3.07 5.99
N LEU A 100 3.43 -2.70 5.71
CA LEU A 100 2.36 -3.63 5.39
C LEU A 100 2.31 -3.82 3.87
N LEU A 101 2.23 -5.06 3.41
CA LEU A 101 1.81 -5.39 2.05
C LEU A 101 0.35 -5.86 2.10
N VAL A 102 -0.48 -5.29 1.23
CA VAL A 102 -1.88 -5.69 1.02
C VAL A 102 -2.04 -6.14 -0.42
N ALA A 103 -2.28 -7.43 -0.61
CA ALA A 103 -2.51 -8.01 -1.92
C ALA A 103 -3.92 -7.66 -2.43
N VAL A 104 -4.00 -6.93 -3.54
CA VAL A 104 -5.29 -6.60 -4.18
C VAL A 104 -5.63 -7.66 -5.23
N SER A 105 -4.64 -8.16 -5.96
CA SER A 105 -4.74 -9.38 -6.78
C SER A 105 -3.93 -10.53 -6.18
N ASP A 106 -4.06 -11.73 -6.75
CA ASP A 106 -3.12 -12.82 -6.48
C ASP A 106 -1.71 -12.39 -6.94
N LEU A 107 -0.72 -12.56 -6.07
CA LEU A 107 0.66 -12.16 -6.31
C LEU A 107 1.56 -13.39 -6.41
N GLU A 108 2.31 -13.46 -7.51
CA GLU A 108 3.48 -14.31 -7.67
C GLU A 108 4.67 -13.38 -7.93
N ILE A 109 5.35 -12.99 -6.86
CA ILE A 109 6.43 -11.99 -6.91
C ILE A 109 7.75 -12.60 -6.46
N ARG A 110 8.84 -12.02 -6.95
CA ARG A 110 10.20 -12.33 -6.51
C ARG A 110 10.86 -11.07 -5.99
N SER A 111 11.27 -11.10 -4.73
CA SER A 111 12.00 -10.02 -4.10
C SER A 111 13.51 -10.31 -4.10
N HIS A 112 14.31 -9.42 -4.67
CA HIS A 112 15.78 -9.49 -4.55
C HIS A 112 16.25 -8.50 -3.50
N VAL A 113 16.48 -8.99 -2.28
CA VAL A 113 17.02 -8.18 -1.18
C VAL A 113 18.53 -8.04 -1.33
N VAL A 114 19.04 -6.81 -1.22
CA VAL A 114 20.48 -6.52 -1.35
C VAL A 114 21.26 -7.30 -0.30
N GLY A 115 22.32 -7.99 -0.72
CA GLY A 115 23.15 -8.82 0.16
C GLY A 115 22.53 -10.17 0.52
N GLN A 116 21.35 -10.48 -0.01
CA GLN A 116 20.66 -11.76 0.17
C GLN A 116 20.27 -12.36 -1.19
N GLY A 117 19.84 -13.61 -1.20
CA GLY A 117 19.31 -14.26 -2.39
C GLY A 117 17.88 -13.81 -2.73
N PRO A 118 17.40 -14.10 -3.96
CA PRO A 118 16.00 -13.89 -4.31
C PRO A 118 15.06 -14.71 -3.41
N MET A 119 14.02 -14.07 -2.92
CA MET A 119 12.96 -14.70 -2.12
C MET A 119 11.64 -14.70 -2.88
N PRO A 120 10.95 -15.85 -3.00
CA PRO A 120 9.62 -15.88 -3.58
C PRO A 120 8.58 -15.33 -2.59
N GLY A 121 7.58 -14.63 -3.13
CA GLY A 121 6.40 -14.17 -2.42
C GLY A 121 5.15 -14.66 -3.16
N HIS A 122 4.33 -15.44 -2.47
CA HIS A 122 3.04 -15.91 -2.98
C HIS A 122 1.96 -15.43 -2.03
N PHE A 123 1.03 -14.64 -2.56
CA PHE A 123 -0.07 -14.05 -1.80
C PHE A 123 -1.36 -14.22 -2.59
N LYS A 124 -2.46 -14.49 -1.90
CA LYS A 124 -3.80 -14.43 -2.47
C LYS A 124 -4.36 -13.02 -2.35
N SER A 125 -5.27 -12.67 -3.25
CA SER A 125 -6.06 -11.44 -3.11
C SER A 125 -6.68 -11.38 -1.70
N ALA A 126 -6.59 -10.21 -1.07
CA ALA A 126 -6.91 -9.91 0.32
C ALA A 126 -5.92 -10.40 1.39
N ASP A 127 -4.81 -11.06 1.04
CA ASP A 127 -3.75 -11.32 1.99
C ASP A 127 -3.10 -10.01 2.46
N VAL A 128 -2.74 -9.99 3.75
CA VAL A 128 -2.08 -8.86 4.40
C VAL A 128 -0.86 -9.38 5.16
N LYS A 129 0.30 -8.77 4.94
CA LYS A 129 1.55 -9.20 5.59
C LYS A 129 2.38 -8.01 6.08
N TRP A 130 2.81 -8.11 7.33
CA TRP A 130 3.88 -7.27 7.85
C TRP A 130 5.25 -7.75 7.36
N LEU A 131 6.03 -6.79 6.85
CA LEU A 131 7.39 -7.00 6.39
C LEU A 131 8.34 -6.08 7.20
N PRO A 132 9.55 -6.55 7.53
CA PRO A 132 10.51 -5.74 8.28
C PRO A 132 10.99 -4.54 7.45
N GLY A 133 11.63 -3.58 8.12
CA GLY A 133 12.35 -2.48 7.48
C GLY A 133 13.85 -2.75 7.38
N GLY A 134 14.61 -1.71 7.05
CA GLY A 134 16.07 -1.72 7.08
C GLY A 134 16.73 -2.43 5.91
N TYR A 135 16.02 -2.60 4.79
CA TYR A 135 16.58 -3.27 3.62
C TYR A 135 16.24 -2.56 2.32
N SER A 136 17.07 -2.81 1.31
CA SER A 136 16.80 -2.42 -0.07
C SER A 136 16.51 -3.65 -0.91
N HIS A 137 15.58 -3.53 -1.84
CA HIS A 137 15.25 -4.62 -2.74
C HIS A 137 14.66 -4.16 -4.07
N THR A 138 14.61 -5.06 -5.04
CA THR A 138 13.69 -4.98 -6.19
C THR A 138 12.54 -5.97 -6.00
N VAL A 139 11.41 -5.73 -6.67
CA VAL A 139 10.27 -6.64 -6.70
C VAL A 139 9.86 -6.88 -8.15
N THR A 140 9.91 -8.13 -8.59
CA THR A 140 9.50 -8.54 -9.94
C THR A 140 8.21 -9.34 -9.87
N ASN A 141 7.24 -9.04 -10.73
CA ASN A 141 6.12 -9.94 -10.96
C ASN A 141 6.59 -11.12 -11.84
N VAL A 142 6.66 -12.31 -11.24
CA VAL A 142 7.05 -13.55 -11.94
C VAL A 142 5.85 -14.40 -12.34
N GLY A 143 4.64 -13.94 -12.00
CA GLY A 143 3.40 -14.58 -12.38
C GLY A 143 2.98 -14.30 -13.82
N LYS A 144 1.84 -14.90 -14.18
CA LYS A 144 1.23 -14.78 -15.52
C LYS A 144 0.14 -13.70 -15.61
N SER A 145 -0.21 -13.09 -14.49
CA SER A 145 -1.27 -12.09 -14.36
C SER A 145 -0.72 -10.80 -13.76
N GLU A 146 -1.47 -9.71 -13.89
CA GLU A 146 -1.16 -8.42 -13.25
C GLU A 146 -1.08 -8.58 -11.72
N ALA A 147 0.04 -8.12 -11.15
CA ALA A 147 0.24 -8.02 -9.72
C ALA A 147 -0.14 -6.61 -9.27
N LYS A 148 -1.22 -6.49 -8.48
CA LYS A 148 -1.69 -5.24 -7.88
C LYS A 148 -1.64 -5.36 -6.37
N PHE A 149 -0.93 -4.45 -5.71
CA PHE A 149 -0.81 -4.44 -4.26
C PHE A 149 -0.63 -3.01 -3.73
N ILE A 150 -1.01 -2.82 -2.47
CA ILE A 150 -0.77 -1.59 -1.73
C ILE A 150 0.32 -1.83 -0.69
N THR A 151 1.23 -0.89 -0.53
CA THR A 151 2.13 -0.83 0.61
C THR A 151 1.77 0.32 1.54
N LEU A 152 1.87 0.08 2.85
CA LEU A 152 1.85 1.13 3.87
C LEU A 152 3.18 1.06 4.60
N GLU A 153 4.05 2.04 4.34
CA GLU A 153 5.36 2.15 4.97
C GLU A 153 5.30 3.07 6.17
N PHE A 154 5.86 2.61 7.28
CA PHE A 154 5.92 3.33 8.55
C PHE A 154 7.38 3.73 8.83
N HIS A 155 7.60 4.93 9.35
CA HIS A 155 8.90 5.34 9.88
C HIS A 155 8.93 5.30 11.40
#